data_AF-A0A7J8NDB0-F1
#
_entry.id   AF-A0A7J8NDB0-F1
#
_cell.length_a   1.000
_cell.length_b   1.000
_cell.length_c   1.000
_cell.angle_alpha   90.00
_cell.angle_beta   90.00
_cell.angle_gamma   90.00
#
_symmetry.space_group_name_H-M   'P 1'
#
loop_
_entity.id
_entity.type
_entity.pdbx_description
1 polymer ?
#
loop_
_entity_poly.entity_id
_entity_poly.type
_entity_poly.pdbx_seq_one_letter_code
_entity_poly.pdbx_strand_id
1 'polypeptide(L)'
;MVDAPNKWLWHKISKNEYRRCAVIEAYDSIKHMMLEILNAKSEEHSIFAVLFHEIDHSIEIEKFTKTFKMTSLPHIHLKLIQLIEILTKPKKDASQVVYILQALYEIAARDFFKDQRTIEQLREDGLAPRDPAAMAGLLFEKAVKLSDPNDEKFYRQVRRLHTILTSRDSMQNIPVNLEARRRIAFFSNSLFINIPHAPQVEKMMAFSVPTLYYNEEVLYSKEQLQTENEDGISILYYLQTIYDDDWKNFMERMRREGMVKDDEIWTTKLRDLRLWASYRSQTLFRTVRGMMYYYRALKMLAFLDSASEMDIREGIRELGFVGEDFGLDGFNSKVSPSSRSLGGVSSSLNLLFKGHEKGASLMKFIYVVAYQIYGAQKDKKDPYAEEILYLIKHNKALRVAYVDKVSVGRDEKEITLFL
;
A
#
# COMPACT_ATOMS: atom_id res chain seq x y z
N MET A 1 30.92 20.11 6.81
CA MET A 1 29.99 20.17 5.65
C MET A 1 29.51 21.60 5.34
N VAL A 2 30.06 22.65 5.95
CA VAL A 2 29.43 23.98 5.97
C VAL A 2 29.70 24.84 4.71
N ASP A 3 30.74 24.51 3.92
CA ASP A 3 31.15 25.32 2.75
C ASP A 3 31.29 24.50 1.45
N ALA A 4 30.49 23.46 1.26
CA ALA A 4 30.48 22.76 -0.02
C ALA A 4 29.77 23.62 -1.09
N PRO A 5 30.32 23.74 -2.32
CA PRO A 5 29.66 24.44 -3.42
C PRO A 5 28.26 23.87 -3.67
N ASN A 6 27.26 24.71 -3.94
CA ASN A 6 25.88 24.26 -4.21
C ASN A 6 25.81 23.16 -5.28
N LYS A 7 26.62 23.28 -6.35
CA LYS A 7 26.77 22.25 -7.38
C LYS A 7 27.17 20.89 -6.84
N TRP A 8 28.08 20.85 -5.88
CA TRP A 8 28.55 19.59 -5.29
C TRP A 8 27.49 18.93 -4.41
N LEU A 9 26.76 19.73 -3.61
CA LEU A 9 25.63 19.24 -2.82
C LEU A 9 24.52 18.70 -3.73
N TRP A 10 24.16 19.45 -4.76
CA TRP A 10 23.16 19.02 -5.73
C TRP A 10 23.59 17.78 -6.51
N HIS A 11 24.85 17.70 -6.91
CA HIS A 11 25.42 16.50 -7.52
C HIS A 11 25.31 15.29 -6.57
N LYS A 12 25.62 15.47 -5.27
CA LYS A 12 25.50 14.41 -4.25
C LYS A 12 24.05 13.96 -4.03
N ILE A 13 23.09 14.88 -4.07
CA ILE A 13 21.66 14.58 -4.02
C ILE A 13 21.25 13.80 -5.28
N SER A 14 21.70 14.27 -6.44
CA SER A 14 21.37 13.72 -7.76
C SER A 14 22.06 12.39 -8.10
N LYS A 15 22.99 11.90 -7.27
CA LYS A 15 23.57 10.54 -7.44
C LYS A 15 22.52 9.44 -7.41
N ASN A 16 21.38 9.67 -6.76
CA ASN A 16 20.23 8.76 -6.75
C ASN A 16 19.00 9.56 -7.18
N GLU A 17 18.36 9.16 -8.28
CA GLU A 17 17.19 9.84 -8.83
C GLU A 17 16.04 9.93 -7.83
N TYR A 18 15.78 8.87 -7.06
CA TYR A 18 14.73 8.88 -6.03
C TYR A 18 15.04 9.86 -4.89
N ARG A 19 16.31 10.00 -4.52
CA ARG A 19 16.72 11.02 -3.53
C ARG A 19 16.46 12.42 -4.07
N ARG A 20 16.79 12.67 -5.34
CA ARG A 20 16.50 13.94 -6.01
C ARG A 20 14.99 14.22 -6.03
N CYS A 21 14.18 13.26 -6.46
CA CYS A 21 12.72 13.39 -6.48
C CYS A 21 12.15 13.64 -5.08
N ALA A 22 12.62 12.92 -4.05
CA ALA A 22 12.14 13.11 -2.67
C ALA A 22 12.47 14.50 -2.11
N VAL A 23 13.65 15.05 -2.43
CA VAL A 23 14.04 16.42 -1.99
C VAL A 23 13.16 17.47 -2.67
N ILE A 24 12.93 17.34 -3.98
CA ILE A 24 12.07 18.25 -4.75
C ILE A 24 10.63 18.16 -4.23
N GLU A 25 10.10 16.94 -4.11
CA GLU A 25 8.75 16.69 -3.64
C GLU A 25 8.53 17.22 -2.21
N ALA A 26 9.49 17.03 -1.31
CA ALA A 26 9.39 17.57 0.05
C ALA A 26 9.30 19.10 0.03
N TYR A 27 10.16 19.77 -0.74
CA TYR A 27 10.16 21.23 -0.84
C TYR A 27 8.85 21.76 -1.42
N ASP A 28 8.42 21.24 -2.56
CA ASP A 28 7.18 21.67 -3.23
C ASP A 28 5.95 21.40 -2.37
N SER A 29 5.92 20.27 -1.65
CA SER A 29 4.84 19.94 -0.73
C SER A 29 4.80 20.87 0.48
N ILE A 30 5.96 21.25 1.04
CA ILE A 30 6.05 22.24 2.13
C ILE A 30 5.53 23.59 1.64
N LYS A 31 5.99 24.05 0.47
CA LYS A 31 5.58 25.31 -0.14
C LYS A 31 4.07 25.35 -0.37
N HIS A 32 3.51 24.31 -0.98
CA HIS A 32 2.07 24.21 -1.21
C HIS A 32 1.28 24.19 0.10
N MET A 33 1.70 23.35 1.07
CA MET A 33 1.04 23.23 2.37
C MET A 33 1.03 24.56 3.13
N MET A 34 2.16 25.28 3.18
CA MET A 34 2.27 26.56 3.89
C MET A 34 1.36 27.63 3.30
N LEU A 35 1.25 27.70 1.97
CA LEU A 35 0.41 28.69 1.30
C LEU A 35 -1.08 28.34 1.42
N GLU A 36 -1.44 27.06 1.40
CA GLU A 36 -2.85 26.62 1.48
C GLU A 36 -3.47 26.81 2.88
N ILE A 37 -2.66 26.69 3.94
CA ILE A 37 -3.11 26.89 5.33
C ILE A 37 -3.34 28.37 5.64
N LEU A 38 -2.86 29.28 4.79
CA LEU A 38 -2.99 30.73 4.96
C LEU A 38 -4.06 31.29 4.02
N ASN A 39 -4.76 32.31 4.50
CA ASN A 39 -5.70 33.03 3.65
C ASN A 39 -4.93 33.80 2.56
N ALA A 40 -5.24 33.55 1.29
CA ALA A 40 -4.58 34.17 0.14
C ALA A 40 -4.58 35.71 0.15
N LYS A 41 -5.50 36.34 0.91
CA LYS A 41 -5.60 37.80 1.06
C LYS A 41 -4.82 38.36 2.26
N SER A 42 -4.18 37.52 3.06
CA SER A 42 -3.47 37.97 4.26
C SER A 42 -2.05 38.45 3.95
N GLU A 43 -1.53 39.35 4.77
CA GLU A 43 -0.14 39.81 4.66
C GLU A 43 0.83 38.64 4.90
N GLU A 44 0.46 37.72 5.79
CA GLU A 44 1.23 36.52 6.13
C GLU A 44 1.42 35.56 4.96
N HIS A 45 0.39 35.39 4.11
CA HIS A 45 0.54 34.61 2.88
C HIS A 45 1.56 35.29 1.95
N SER A 46 1.52 36.62 1.84
CA SER A 46 2.45 37.37 1.00
C SER A 46 3.89 37.24 1.51
N ILE A 47 4.10 37.30 2.82
CA ILE A 47 5.40 37.10 3.46
C ILE A 47 5.98 35.71 3.12
N PHE A 48 5.19 34.64 3.30
CA PHE A 48 5.66 33.30 2.95
C PHE A 48 5.88 33.13 1.43
N ALA A 49 5.04 33.73 0.59
CA ALA A 49 5.23 33.70 -0.86
C ALA A 49 6.55 34.36 -1.28
N VAL A 50 6.90 35.50 -0.68
CA VAL A 50 8.18 36.18 -0.92
C VAL A 50 9.35 35.35 -0.39
N LEU A 51 9.23 34.77 0.81
CA LEU A 51 10.26 33.89 1.37
C LEU A 51 10.56 32.70 0.43
N PHE A 52 9.51 32.01 -0.06
CA PHE A 52 9.70 30.92 -1.02
C PHE A 52 10.27 31.41 -2.34
N HIS A 53 9.90 32.60 -2.81
CA HIS A 53 10.48 33.20 -4.01
C HIS A 53 11.98 33.51 -3.85
N GLU A 54 12.41 34.03 -2.70
CA GLU A 54 13.84 34.25 -2.42
C GLU A 54 14.61 32.92 -2.37
N ILE A 55 14.00 31.86 -1.82
CA ILE A 55 14.58 30.51 -1.82
C ILE A 55 14.72 29.99 -3.25
N ASP A 56 13.65 30.04 -4.05
CA ASP A 56 13.65 29.63 -5.45
C ASP A 56 14.72 30.37 -6.24
N HIS A 57 14.77 31.70 -6.12
CA HIS A 57 15.76 32.54 -6.78
C HIS A 57 17.20 32.18 -6.37
N SER A 58 17.44 31.92 -5.08
CA SER A 58 18.76 31.52 -4.58
C SER A 58 19.19 30.14 -5.07
N ILE A 59 18.23 29.24 -5.30
CA ILE A 59 18.46 27.93 -5.92
C ILE A 59 18.82 28.10 -7.41
N GLU A 60 18.07 28.92 -8.15
CA GLU A 60 18.29 29.20 -9.57
C GLU A 60 19.68 29.81 -9.84
N ILE A 61 20.09 30.79 -9.04
CA ILE A 61 21.42 31.43 -9.17
C ILE A 61 22.55 30.61 -8.51
N GLU A 62 22.24 29.43 -7.99
CA GLU A 62 23.16 28.51 -7.31
C GLU A 62 23.92 29.15 -6.13
N LYS A 63 23.25 30.03 -5.36
CA LYS A 63 23.80 30.70 -4.17
C LYS A 63 23.14 30.31 -2.86
N PHE A 64 22.31 29.26 -2.84
CA PHE A 64 21.61 28.79 -1.64
C PHE A 64 22.48 28.72 -0.35
N THR A 65 23.60 27.98 -0.34
CA THR A 65 24.50 27.91 0.84
C THR A 65 25.22 29.22 1.17
N LYS A 66 25.23 30.20 0.26
CA LYS A 66 25.79 31.54 0.51
C LYS A 66 24.74 32.47 1.09
N THR A 67 23.47 32.32 0.72
CA THR A 67 22.36 33.13 1.23
C THR A 67 21.84 32.62 2.58
N PHE A 68 21.81 31.30 2.79
CA PHE A 68 21.16 30.68 3.94
C PHE A 68 22.10 29.90 4.87
N LYS A 69 21.79 29.93 6.17
CA LYS A 69 22.48 29.20 7.25
C LYS A 69 21.97 27.77 7.32
N MET A 70 22.83 26.81 6.94
CA MET A 70 22.49 25.38 6.98
C MET A 70 22.29 24.82 8.40
N THR A 71 22.76 25.52 9.43
CA THR A 71 22.57 25.17 10.84
C THR A 71 21.13 25.38 11.32
N SER A 72 20.35 26.21 10.64
CA SER A 72 18.96 26.55 11.00
C SER A 72 17.96 25.55 10.39
N LEU A 73 18.34 24.85 9.32
CA LEU A 73 17.51 23.83 8.64
C LEU A 73 17.00 22.71 9.56
N PRO A 74 17.81 22.12 10.47
CA PRO A 74 17.31 21.13 11.43
C PRO A 74 16.22 21.68 12.36
N HIS A 75 16.31 22.95 12.76
CA HIS A 75 15.30 23.59 13.60
C HIS A 75 13.99 23.81 12.83
N ILE A 76 14.09 24.23 11.57
CA ILE A 76 12.94 24.33 10.65
C ILE A 76 12.31 22.94 10.47
N HIS A 77 13.11 21.90 10.22
CA HIS A 77 12.64 20.52 10.06
C HIS A 77 11.84 20.02 11.27
N LEU A 78 12.34 20.24 12.49
CA LEU A 78 11.63 19.87 13.73
C LEU A 78 10.29 20.60 13.85
N LYS A 79 10.25 21.91 13.58
CA LYS A 79 9.01 22.70 13.64
C LYS A 79 8.02 22.33 12.54
N LEU A 80 8.49 21.98 11.35
CA LEU A 80 7.64 21.45 10.27
C LEU A 80 6.98 20.13 10.66
N ILE A 81 7.73 19.21 11.29
CA ILE A 81 7.15 17.95 11.79
C ILE A 81 6.04 18.24 12.82
N GLN A 82 6.31 19.11 13.80
CA GLN A 82 5.30 19.48 14.81
C GLN A 82 4.03 20.06 14.18
N LEU A 83 4.17 20.91 13.15
CA LEU A 83 3.03 21.46 12.43
C LEU A 83 2.23 20.37 11.72
N ILE A 84 2.92 19.50 10.98
CA ILE A 84 2.29 18.41 10.23
C ILE A 84 1.55 17.45 11.17
N GLU A 85 2.15 17.09 12.31
CA GLU A 85 1.52 16.25 13.33
C GLU A 85 0.19 16.85 13.82
N ILE A 86 0.12 18.16 14.03
CA ILE A 86 -1.12 18.83 14.44
C ILE A 86 -2.16 18.83 13.31
N LEU A 87 -1.73 19.05 12.07
CA LEU A 87 -2.63 19.03 10.90
C LEU A 87 -3.22 17.64 10.64
N THR A 88 -2.49 16.58 11.02
CA THR A 88 -2.97 15.20 10.90
C THR A 88 -3.90 14.75 12.03
N LYS A 89 -4.06 15.53 13.12
CA LYS A 89 -4.95 15.19 14.23
C LYS A 89 -6.44 15.44 13.87
N PRO A 90 -7.38 14.61 14.39
CA PRO A 90 -8.81 14.76 14.12
C PRO A 90 -9.40 16.05 14.69
N LYS A 91 -8.88 16.52 15.84
CA LYS A 91 -9.20 17.84 16.41
C LYS A 91 -7.99 18.75 16.26
N LYS A 92 -8.16 19.81 15.49
CA LYS A 92 -7.10 20.78 15.19
C LYS A 92 -7.18 21.92 16.20
N ASP A 93 -6.08 22.15 16.90
CA ASP A 93 -5.92 23.31 17.77
C ASP A 93 -5.35 24.47 16.95
N ALA A 94 -6.22 25.38 16.52
CA ALA A 94 -5.82 26.54 15.73
C ALA A 94 -4.79 27.41 16.47
N SER A 95 -4.84 27.47 17.80
CA SER A 95 -3.89 28.26 18.59
C SER A 95 -2.47 27.69 18.53
N GLN A 96 -2.35 26.36 18.54
CA GLN A 96 -1.06 25.68 18.39
C GLN A 96 -0.50 25.81 16.97
N VAL A 97 -1.36 25.75 15.95
CA VAL A 97 -0.94 25.99 14.56
C VAL A 97 -0.36 27.40 14.43
N VAL A 98 -1.06 28.41 14.96
CA VAL A 98 -0.58 29.81 14.97
C VAL A 98 0.77 29.93 15.69
N TYR A 99 0.89 29.35 16.89
CA TYR A 99 2.14 29.38 17.66
C TYR A 99 3.32 28.77 16.90
N ILE A 100 3.11 27.65 16.21
CA ILE A 100 4.18 27.00 15.43
C ILE A 100 4.51 27.80 14.17
N LEU A 101 3.51 28.39 13.49
CA LEU A 101 3.75 29.25 12.33
C LEU A 101 4.53 30.50 12.72
N GLN A 102 4.24 31.11 13.87
CA GLN A 102 5.04 32.21 14.43
C GLN A 102 6.49 31.78 14.66
N ALA A 103 6.71 30.64 15.34
CA ALA A 103 8.04 30.11 15.58
C ALA A 103 8.79 29.78 14.27
N LEU A 104 8.09 29.22 13.26
CA LEU A 104 8.65 28.96 11.94
C LEU A 104 9.05 30.25 11.23
N TYR A 105 8.19 31.27 11.29
CA TYR A 105 8.47 32.58 10.72
C TYR A 105 9.68 33.23 11.40
N GLU A 106 9.78 33.20 12.73
CA GLU A 106 10.93 33.77 13.44
C GLU A 106 12.25 33.09 13.03
N ILE A 107 12.26 31.76 12.99
CA ILE A 107 13.44 30.99 12.55
C ILE A 107 13.76 31.27 11.08
N ALA A 108 12.75 31.34 10.21
CA ALA A 108 12.93 31.55 8.78
C ALA A 108 13.36 32.98 8.42
N ALA A 109 12.80 34.00 9.07
CA ALA A 109 13.09 35.40 8.79
C ALA A 109 14.39 35.88 9.46
N ARG A 110 14.69 35.43 10.69
CA ARG A 110 15.83 35.93 11.48
C ARG A 110 17.05 35.01 11.44
N ASP A 111 16.84 33.70 11.55
CA ASP A 111 17.94 32.74 11.76
C ASP A 111 18.33 31.99 10.50
N PHE A 112 17.47 31.95 9.48
CA PHE A 112 17.77 31.20 8.26
C PHE A 112 18.65 31.98 7.30
N PHE A 113 18.55 33.30 7.23
CA PHE A 113 19.44 34.13 6.42
C PHE A 113 20.84 34.25 7.03
N LYS A 114 21.88 34.22 6.18
CA LYS A 114 23.27 34.50 6.60
C LYS A 114 23.42 35.96 7.03
N ASP A 115 22.89 36.85 6.21
CA ASP A 115 22.91 38.30 6.45
C ASP A 115 21.80 38.66 7.45
N GLN A 116 22.19 39.35 8.53
CA GLN A 116 21.22 39.86 9.50
C GLN A 116 20.56 41.11 8.91
N ARG A 117 19.29 41.00 8.56
CA ARG A 117 18.47 42.11 8.08
C ARG A 117 17.84 42.84 9.27
N THR A 118 17.82 44.17 9.23
CA THR A 118 17.04 44.95 10.21
C THR A 118 15.54 44.80 9.95
N ILE A 119 14.69 45.20 10.90
CA ILE A 119 13.23 45.10 10.76
C ILE A 119 12.75 45.95 9.58
N GLU A 120 13.39 47.09 9.35
CA GLU A 120 13.09 47.99 8.22
C GLU A 120 13.42 47.32 6.88
N GLN A 121 14.57 46.66 6.78
CA GLN A 121 14.98 45.92 5.58
C GLN A 121 14.04 44.74 5.31
N LEU A 122 13.63 44.00 6.34
CA LEU A 122 12.65 42.92 6.19
C LEU A 122 11.30 43.43 5.68
N ARG A 123 10.89 44.65 6.04
CA ARG A 123 9.64 45.27 5.55
C ARG A 123 9.77 45.71 4.09
N GLU A 124 10.91 46.30 3.72
CA GLU A 124 11.20 46.67 2.33
C GLU A 124 11.23 45.44 1.41
N ASP A 125 11.82 44.34 1.88
CA ASP A 125 11.89 43.08 1.17
C ASP A 125 10.55 42.32 1.14
N GLY A 126 9.54 42.77 1.90
CA GLY A 126 8.23 42.09 1.98
C GLY A 126 8.23 40.83 2.84
N LEU A 127 9.27 40.62 3.65
CA LEU A 127 9.42 39.52 4.61
C LEU A 127 8.88 39.85 6.00
N ALA A 128 8.34 41.05 6.23
CA ALA A 128 7.70 41.45 7.47
C ALA A 128 6.40 42.24 7.20
N PRO A 129 5.42 42.22 8.13
CA PRO A 129 4.18 42.98 8.02
C PRO A 129 4.44 44.48 7.87
N ARG A 130 3.57 45.15 7.12
CA ARG A 130 3.72 46.59 6.84
C ARG A 130 3.33 47.44 8.04
N ASP A 131 2.48 46.94 8.93
CA ASP A 131 2.06 47.63 10.14
C ASP A 131 2.94 47.24 11.36
N PRO A 132 3.65 48.19 12.01
CA PRO A 132 4.39 47.93 13.25
C PRO A 132 3.52 47.36 14.39
N ALA A 133 2.22 47.69 14.42
CA ALA A 133 1.30 47.16 15.42
C ALA A 133 0.95 45.68 15.17
N ALA A 134 0.98 45.21 13.93
CA ALA A 134 0.79 43.81 13.58
C ALA A 134 2.00 42.93 13.99
N MET A 135 3.20 43.52 14.06
CA MET A 135 4.41 42.88 14.58
C MET A 135 4.40 42.75 16.11
N ALA A 136 3.68 43.63 16.82
CA ALA A 136 3.47 43.58 18.26
C ALA A 136 2.25 42.72 18.68
N GLY A 137 1.35 42.43 17.73
CA GLY A 137 0.22 41.51 17.91
C GLY A 137 0.57 40.04 17.65
N LEU A 138 -0.39 39.14 17.87
CA LEU A 138 -0.26 37.71 17.55
C LEU A 138 -0.38 37.50 16.03
N LEU A 139 0.76 37.52 15.32
CA LEU A 139 0.82 37.19 13.89
C LEU A 139 0.13 35.86 13.59
N PHE A 140 -0.46 35.72 12.40
CA PHE A 140 -1.16 34.51 11.94
C PHE A 140 -2.50 34.18 12.63
N GLU A 141 -2.88 34.83 13.74
CA GLU A 141 -4.11 34.52 14.50
C GLU A 141 -5.39 34.63 13.64
N LYS A 142 -5.42 35.58 12.71
CA LYS A 142 -6.55 35.81 11.78
C LYS A 142 -6.31 35.29 10.36
N ALA A 143 -5.11 34.76 10.09
CA ALA A 143 -4.67 34.36 8.75
C ALA A 143 -4.76 32.86 8.51
N VAL A 144 -4.73 32.04 9.57
CA VAL A 144 -4.83 30.58 9.46
C VAL A 144 -6.23 30.17 9.01
N LYS A 145 -6.31 29.62 7.81
CA LYS A 145 -7.48 28.93 7.28
C LYS A 145 -7.18 27.44 7.31
N LEU A 146 -7.73 26.74 8.31
CA LEU A 146 -7.69 25.28 8.28
C LEU A 146 -8.52 24.80 7.09
N SER A 147 -7.88 24.11 6.14
CA SER A 147 -8.56 23.56 4.95
C SER A 147 -9.74 22.68 5.36
N ASP A 148 -10.77 22.62 4.52
CA ASP A 148 -11.99 21.84 4.76
C ASP A 148 -11.60 20.42 5.25
N PRO A 149 -12.11 19.93 6.39
CA PRO A 149 -11.83 18.58 6.87
C PRO A 149 -12.10 17.48 5.82
N ASN A 150 -12.92 17.74 4.80
CA ASN A 150 -13.18 16.83 3.68
C ASN A 150 -12.21 16.97 2.49
N ASP A 151 -11.19 17.84 2.53
CA ASP A 151 -10.17 17.87 1.49
C ASP A 151 -9.18 16.70 1.63
N GLU A 152 -9.62 15.52 1.21
CA GLU A 152 -8.81 14.31 1.22
C GLU A 152 -7.50 14.44 0.44
N LYS A 153 -7.46 15.27 -0.61
CA LYS A 153 -6.26 15.42 -1.44
C LYS A 153 -5.17 16.16 -0.66
N PHE A 154 -5.55 17.25 0.01
CA PHE A 154 -4.64 18.01 0.86
C PHE A 154 -4.10 17.16 2.02
N TYR A 155 -4.98 16.50 2.79
CA TYR A 155 -4.52 15.68 3.92
C TYR A 155 -3.70 14.47 3.49
N ARG A 156 -3.96 13.91 2.31
CA ARG A 156 -3.10 12.87 1.74
C ARG A 156 -1.69 13.38 1.45
N GLN A 157 -1.56 14.58 0.88
CA GLN A 157 -0.25 15.21 0.67
C GLN A 157 0.44 15.51 1.99
N VAL A 158 -0.28 16.01 2.99
CA VAL A 158 0.26 16.26 4.34
C VAL A 158 0.75 14.96 5.00
N ARG A 159 -0.02 13.87 4.92
CA ARG A 159 0.39 12.54 5.41
C ARG A 159 1.63 12.03 4.67
N ARG A 160 1.68 12.20 3.35
CA ARG A 160 2.85 11.82 2.55
C ARG A 160 4.09 12.63 2.91
N LEU A 161 3.95 13.94 3.09
CA LEU A 161 5.03 14.81 3.54
C LEU A 161 5.50 14.41 4.95
N HIS A 162 4.59 14.10 5.86
CA HIS A 162 4.93 13.53 7.17
C HIS A 162 5.82 12.30 7.00
N THR A 163 5.43 11.35 6.16
CA THR A 163 6.23 10.16 5.87
C THR A 163 7.61 10.53 5.34
N ILE A 164 7.73 11.43 4.36
CA ILE A 164 9.04 11.82 3.80
C ILE A 164 9.95 12.45 4.86
N LEU A 165 9.40 13.29 5.74
CA LEU A 165 10.18 14.02 6.76
C LEU A 165 10.50 13.20 8.01
N THR A 166 9.69 12.18 8.33
CA THR A 166 9.82 11.37 9.55
C THR A 166 10.36 9.96 9.31
N SER A 167 10.39 9.50 8.05
CA SER A 167 10.98 8.21 7.67
C SER A 167 12.48 8.23 7.96
N ARG A 168 12.83 7.86 9.19
CA ARG A 168 14.18 7.51 9.59
C ARG A 168 14.39 6.05 9.23
N ASP A 169 15.65 5.67 9.00
CA ASP A 169 16.10 4.28 8.84
C ASP A 169 15.96 3.49 10.16
N SER A 170 14.79 3.51 10.81
CA SER A 170 14.58 2.69 11.99
C SER A 170 14.46 1.25 11.52
N MET A 171 15.52 0.47 11.76
CA MET A 171 15.53 -1.00 11.64
C MET A 171 14.48 -1.68 12.55
N GLN A 172 13.68 -0.91 13.29
CA GLN A 172 12.68 -1.37 14.24
C GLN A 172 11.40 -1.87 13.56
N ASN A 173 11.11 -1.45 12.32
CA ASN A 173 9.90 -1.84 11.58
C ASN A 173 10.14 -2.99 10.58
N ILE A 174 11.15 -3.84 10.81
CA ILE A 174 11.43 -4.98 9.94
C ILE A 174 10.49 -6.14 10.33
N PRO A 175 9.72 -6.74 9.39
CA PRO A 175 8.83 -7.86 9.69
C PRO A 175 9.57 -8.97 10.44
N VAL A 176 8.99 -9.59 11.47
CA VAL A 176 9.68 -10.64 12.24
C VAL A 176 9.97 -11.87 11.35
N ASN A 177 9.02 -12.22 10.48
CA ASN A 177 9.10 -13.37 9.61
C ASN A 177 10.25 -13.26 8.58
N LEU A 178 11.14 -14.26 8.56
CA LEU A 178 12.31 -14.29 7.68
C LEU A 178 11.94 -14.37 6.19
N GLU A 179 10.88 -15.10 5.84
CA GLU A 179 10.43 -15.22 4.46
C GLU A 179 9.83 -13.89 3.96
N ALA A 180 9.10 -13.17 4.81
CA ALA A 180 8.60 -11.84 4.51
C ALA A 180 9.75 -10.86 4.28
N ARG A 181 10.79 -10.87 5.15
CA ARG A 181 12.02 -10.08 4.94
C ARG A 181 12.65 -10.41 3.59
N ARG A 182 12.82 -11.70 3.29
CA ARG A 182 13.43 -12.16 2.03
C ARG A 182 12.64 -11.67 0.81
N ARG A 183 11.31 -11.81 0.84
CA ARG A 183 10.43 -11.39 -0.27
C ARG A 183 10.41 -9.88 -0.46
N ILE A 184 10.31 -9.10 0.62
CA ILE A 184 10.33 -7.63 0.55
C ILE A 184 11.70 -7.14 0.10
N ALA A 185 12.79 -7.73 0.59
CA ALA A 185 14.13 -7.42 0.13
C ALA A 185 14.31 -7.73 -1.36
N PHE A 186 13.83 -8.89 -1.83
CA PHE A 186 13.88 -9.25 -3.25
C PHE A 186 13.07 -8.26 -4.11
N PHE A 187 11.85 -7.92 -3.68
CA PHE A 187 11.02 -6.93 -4.36
C PHE A 187 11.68 -5.56 -4.39
N SER A 188 12.18 -5.06 -3.25
CA SER A 188 12.89 -3.79 -3.15
C SER A 188 14.10 -3.74 -4.08
N ASN A 189 14.91 -4.81 -4.08
CA ASN A 189 16.04 -4.93 -5.00
C ASN A 189 15.58 -4.93 -6.46
N SER A 190 14.45 -5.57 -6.80
CA SER A 190 13.94 -5.59 -8.17
C SER A 190 13.51 -4.23 -8.70
N LEU A 191 13.16 -3.27 -7.82
CA LEU A 191 12.86 -1.88 -8.23
C LEU A 191 14.09 -1.15 -8.78
N PHE A 192 15.30 -1.63 -8.48
CA PHE A 192 16.57 -1.05 -8.94
C PHE A 192 17.27 -1.89 -10.00
N ILE A 193 16.66 -3.00 -10.42
CA ILE A 193 17.18 -3.81 -11.53
C ILE A 193 16.64 -3.19 -12.83
N ASN A 194 17.52 -3.02 -13.82
CA ASN A 194 17.10 -2.69 -15.18
C ASN A 194 16.35 -3.87 -15.78
N ILE A 195 15.02 -3.83 -15.72
CA ILE A 195 14.13 -4.82 -16.32
C ILE A 195 13.82 -4.38 -17.76
N PRO A 196 14.00 -5.24 -18.78
CA PRO A 196 13.65 -4.89 -20.15
C PRO A 196 12.14 -4.63 -20.27
N HIS A 197 11.76 -3.71 -21.16
CA HIS A 197 10.35 -3.43 -21.42
C HIS A 197 9.65 -4.68 -21.92
N ALA A 198 8.59 -5.09 -21.21
CA ALA A 198 7.74 -6.19 -21.62
C ALA A 198 6.84 -5.73 -22.79
N PRO A 199 6.53 -6.62 -23.75
CA PRO A 199 5.48 -6.35 -24.72
C PRO A 199 4.12 -6.29 -24.02
N GLN A 200 3.15 -5.61 -24.65
CA GLN A 200 1.76 -5.62 -24.20
C GLN A 200 1.23 -7.04 -24.04
N VAL A 201 0.35 -7.28 -23.07
CA VAL A 201 -0.20 -8.60 -22.75
C VAL A 201 -0.76 -9.29 -23.99
N GLU A 202 -1.47 -8.57 -24.85
CA GLU A 202 -2.04 -9.09 -26.10
C GLU A 202 -0.99 -9.69 -27.05
N LYS A 203 0.24 -9.17 -27.02
CA LYS A 203 1.37 -9.61 -27.86
C LYS A 203 2.26 -10.65 -27.17
N MET A 204 2.05 -10.92 -25.88
CA MET A 204 2.78 -11.98 -25.17
C MET A 204 2.43 -13.36 -25.74
N MET A 205 3.39 -14.29 -25.70
CA MET A 205 3.09 -15.70 -25.98
C MET A 205 2.21 -16.28 -24.87
N ALA A 206 1.19 -17.03 -25.27
CA ALA A 206 0.38 -17.78 -24.32
C ALA A 206 1.13 -19.02 -23.83
N PHE A 207 0.91 -19.41 -22.59
CA PHE A 207 1.45 -20.64 -22.03
C PHE A 207 0.45 -21.31 -21.11
N SER A 208 0.54 -22.63 -21.07
CA SER A 208 -0.29 -23.47 -20.21
C SER A 208 0.59 -24.36 -19.36
N VAL A 209 0.22 -24.56 -18.10
CA VAL A 209 0.97 -25.41 -17.18
C VAL A 209 0.08 -26.59 -16.77
N PRO A 210 0.40 -27.82 -17.22
CA PRO A 210 -0.29 -29.01 -16.75
C PRO A 210 0.34 -29.55 -15.46
N THR A 211 -0.46 -30.10 -14.56
CA THR A 211 0.00 -30.85 -13.38
C THR A 211 -0.85 -32.10 -13.20
N LEU A 212 -0.18 -33.23 -13.04
CA LEU A 212 -0.82 -34.52 -12.75
C LEU A 212 -1.25 -34.54 -11.28
N TYR A 213 -2.46 -35.01 -11.02
CA TYR A 213 -3.02 -35.17 -9.68
C TYR A 213 -3.87 -36.43 -9.63
N TYR A 214 -3.76 -37.23 -8.58
CA TYR A 214 -4.40 -38.54 -8.55
C TYR A 214 -5.35 -38.79 -7.40
N ASN A 215 -4.98 -38.56 -6.14
CA ASN A 215 -5.89 -38.74 -5.00
C ASN A 215 -5.35 -38.11 -3.71
N GLU A 216 -4.37 -37.21 -3.84
CA GLU A 216 -3.76 -36.57 -2.68
C GLU A 216 -4.77 -35.64 -2.02
N GLU A 217 -4.62 -35.38 -0.73
CA GLU A 217 -5.54 -34.48 -0.05
C GLU A 217 -5.50 -33.07 -0.66
N VAL A 218 -6.70 -32.54 -0.95
CA VAL A 218 -6.84 -31.20 -1.52
C VAL A 218 -6.82 -30.17 -0.39
N LEU A 219 -7.69 -30.34 0.59
CA LEU A 219 -7.88 -29.44 1.72
C LEU A 219 -8.12 -30.28 2.97
N TYR A 220 -7.40 -29.99 4.05
CA TYR A 220 -7.64 -30.69 5.31
C TYR A 220 -9.09 -30.58 5.75
N SER A 221 -9.66 -31.68 6.23
CA SER A 221 -10.94 -31.68 6.92
C SER A 221 -10.80 -31.11 8.35
N LYS A 222 -11.92 -30.86 9.02
CA LYS A 222 -11.89 -30.40 10.43
C LYS A 222 -11.29 -31.49 11.32
N GLU A 223 -11.69 -32.73 11.07
CA GLU A 223 -11.30 -33.92 11.81
C GLU A 223 -9.78 -34.11 11.70
N GLN A 224 -9.23 -34.02 10.49
CA GLN A 224 -7.78 -34.16 10.25
C GLN A 224 -6.93 -33.14 10.99
N LEU A 225 -7.45 -31.92 11.23
CA LEU A 225 -6.74 -30.90 12.00
C LEU A 225 -6.74 -31.17 13.51
N GLN A 226 -7.71 -31.94 14.00
CA GLN A 226 -7.91 -32.23 15.43
C GLN A 226 -7.43 -33.63 15.83
N THR A 227 -7.48 -34.60 14.91
CA THR A 227 -7.02 -35.96 15.18
C THR A 227 -5.55 -35.95 15.52
N GLU A 228 -5.25 -36.51 16.69
CA GLU A 228 -3.90 -36.69 17.19
C GLU A 228 -3.30 -37.96 16.59
N ASN A 229 -2.02 -37.90 16.24
CA ASN A 229 -1.24 -39.07 15.84
C ASN A 229 -0.90 -39.93 17.07
N GLU A 230 -0.15 -41.02 16.86
CA GLU A 230 0.30 -41.95 17.93
C GLU A 230 1.03 -41.24 19.09
N ASP A 231 1.69 -40.11 18.81
CA ASP A 231 2.40 -39.28 19.80
C ASP A 231 1.51 -38.23 20.51
N GLY A 232 0.19 -38.22 20.28
CA GLY A 232 -0.72 -37.21 20.86
C GLY A 232 -0.64 -35.83 20.21
N ILE A 233 -0.02 -35.73 19.02
CA ILE A 233 0.18 -34.46 18.32
C ILE A 233 -0.79 -34.35 17.15
N SER A 234 -1.61 -33.29 17.13
CA SER A 234 -2.47 -32.94 16.00
C SER A 234 -1.72 -32.15 14.92
N ILE A 235 -2.18 -32.25 13.67
CA ILE A 235 -1.61 -31.49 12.54
C ILE A 235 -1.63 -29.99 12.81
N LEU A 236 -2.72 -29.48 13.40
CA LEU A 236 -2.82 -28.05 13.70
C LEU A 236 -1.79 -27.63 14.74
N TYR A 237 -1.63 -28.39 15.83
CA TYR A 237 -0.64 -28.09 16.86
C TYR A 237 0.77 -28.06 16.26
N TYR A 238 1.12 -29.07 15.46
CA TYR A 238 2.41 -29.12 14.77
C TYR A 238 2.67 -27.88 13.88
N LEU A 239 1.67 -27.47 13.10
CA LEU A 239 1.79 -26.29 12.24
C LEU A 239 1.90 -24.99 13.05
N GLN A 240 1.17 -24.87 14.18
CA GLN A 240 1.29 -23.72 15.08
C GLN A 240 2.68 -23.64 15.70
N THR A 241 3.29 -24.77 16.05
CA THR A 241 4.64 -24.81 16.63
C THR A 241 5.71 -24.37 15.62
N ILE A 242 5.64 -24.85 14.37
CA ILE A 242 6.65 -24.54 13.35
C ILE A 242 6.47 -23.13 12.77
N TYR A 243 5.23 -22.65 12.68
CA TYR A 243 4.86 -21.37 12.08
C TYR A 243 4.20 -20.43 13.11
N ASP A 244 4.79 -20.31 14.30
CA ASP A 244 4.23 -19.53 15.42
C ASP A 244 3.99 -18.06 15.08
N ASP A 245 4.96 -17.42 14.42
CA ASP A 245 4.85 -16.03 13.98
C ASP A 245 3.73 -15.83 12.94
N ASP A 246 3.66 -16.75 11.98
CA ASP A 246 2.64 -16.81 10.93
C ASP A 246 1.24 -17.11 11.47
N TRP A 247 1.15 -17.89 12.55
CA TRP A 247 -0.09 -18.16 13.28
C TRP A 247 -0.58 -16.91 13.99
N LYS A 248 0.30 -16.20 14.70
CA LYS A 248 -0.03 -14.90 15.33
C LYS A 248 -0.58 -13.90 14.30
N ASN A 249 0.09 -13.77 13.16
CA ASN A 249 -0.36 -12.92 12.05
C ASN A 249 -1.71 -13.38 11.46
N PHE A 250 -1.99 -14.68 11.45
CA PHE A 250 -3.28 -15.22 11.02
C PHE A 250 -4.39 -14.88 12.01
N MET A 251 -4.19 -15.12 13.30
CA MET A 251 -5.14 -14.77 14.37
C MET A 251 -5.43 -13.27 14.40
N GLU A 252 -4.41 -12.43 14.26
CA GLU A 252 -4.57 -10.98 14.18
C GLU A 252 -5.48 -10.57 13.01
N ARG A 253 -5.29 -11.16 11.83
CA ARG A 253 -6.15 -10.90 10.67
C ARG A 253 -7.59 -11.39 10.89
N MET A 254 -7.78 -12.58 11.48
CA MET A 254 -9.12 -13.07 11.78
C MET A 254 -9.85 -12.16 12.76
N ARG A 255 -9.15 -11.62 13.77
CA ARG A 255 -9.71 -10.63 14.70
C ARG A 255 -10.13 -9.35 14.00
N ARG A 256 -9.29 -8.84 13.09
CA ARG A 256 -9.63 -7.68 12.24
C ARG A 256 -10.84 -7.93 11.34
N GLU A 257 -11.06 -9.17 10.91
CA GLU A 257 -12.23 -9.57 10.13
C GLU A 257 -13.47 -9.92 11.00
N GLY A 258 -13.49 -9.49 12.27
CA GLY A 258 -14.65 -9.58 13.15
C GLY A 258 -14.67 -10.79 14.09
N MET A 259 -13.58 -11.55 14.21
CA MET A 259 -13.48 -12.64 15.20
C MET A 259 -13.21 -12.07 16.60
N VAL A 260 -14.07 -12.34 17.57
CA VAL A 260 -13.91 -11.80 18.94
C VAL A 260 -13.30 -12.82 19.88
N LYS A 261 -13.75 -14.09 19.80
CA LYS A 261 -13.23 -15.19 20.61
C LYS A 261 -12.43 -16.16 19.76
N ASP A 262 -11.38 -16.74 20.34
CA ASP A 262 -10.52 -17.70 19.62
C ASP A 262 -11.29 -18.97 19.23
N ASP A 263 -12.32 -19.39 19.97
CA ASP A 263 -13.16 -20.56 19.62
C ASP A 263 -13.98 -20.37 18.34
N GLU A 264 -14.24 -19.13 17.92
CA GLU A 264 -14.95 -18.82 16.68
C GLU A 264 -14.17 -19.28 15.43
N ILE A 265 -12.90 -19.62 15.61
CA ILE A 265 -12.06 -20.18 14.55
C ILE A 265 -12.56 -21.53 14.06
N TRP A 266 -13.21 -22.31 14.93
CA TRP A 266 -13.74 -23.63 14.60
C TRP A 266 -15.18 -23.59 14.09
N THR A 267 -15.84 -22.44 14.16
CA THR A 267 -17.23 -22.23 13.73
C THR A 267 -17.26 -21.31 12.52
N THR A 268 -17.16 -20.00 12.74
CA THR A 268 -17.31 -18.96 11.72
C THR A 268 -16.13 -18.93 10.74
N LYS A 269 -14.90 -19.13 11.24
CA LYS A 269 -13.67 -19.03 10.43
C LYS A 269 -13.04 -20.39 10.09
N LEU A 270 -13.81 -21.47 10.19
CA LEU A 270 -13.30 -22.84 9.95
C LEU A 270 -12.68 -23.00 8.56
N ARG A 271 -13.27 -22.40 7.53
CA ARG A 271 -12.71 -22.45 6.18
C ARG A 271 -11.36 -21.75 6.10
N ASP A 272 -11.22 -20.58 6.73
CA ASP A 272 -9.96 -19.83 6.75
C ASP A 272 -8.86 -20.59 7.49
N LEU A 273 -9.21 -21.29 8.58
CA LEU A 273 -8.31 -22.19 9.30
C LEU A 273 -7.84 -23.35 8.42
N ARG A 274 -8.79 -24.06 7.78
CA ARG A 274 -8.50 -25.17 6.86
C ARG A 274 -7.60 -24.72 5.72
N LEU A 275 -7.84 -23.53 5.15
CA LEU A 275 -7.02 -22.93 4.12
C LEU A 275 -5.61 -22.60 4.63
N TRP A 276 -5.50 -21.95 5.80
CA TRP A 276 -4.21 -21.62 6.40
C TRP A 276 -3.34 -22.86 6.61
N ALA A 277 -3.91 -23.95 7.13
CA ALA A 277 -3.20 -25.20 7.32
C ALA A 277 -2.80 -25.84 5.98
N SER A 278 -3.76 -25.95 5.05
CA SER A 278 -3.53 -26.62 3.77
C SER A 278 -2.54 -25.89 2.88
N TYR A 279 -2.42 -24.57 2.98
CA TYR A 279 -1.38 -23.82 2.25
C TYR A 279 0.06 -24.19 2.63
N ARG A 280 0.27 -24.85 3.77
CA ARG A 280 1.59 -25.23 4.27
C ARG A 280 1.98 -26.65 3.89
N SER A 281 1.02 -27.57 3.84
CA SER A 281 1.29 -29.00 3.64
C SER A 281 0.58 -29.64 2.45
N GLN A 282 -0.54 -29.09 1.95
CA GLN A 282 -1.30 -29.71 0.86
C GLN A 282 -0.83 -29.22 -0.50
N THR A 283 -0.37 -30.17 -1.33
CA THR A 283 0.32 -29.88 -2.59
C THR A 283 -0.59 -29.21 -3.61
N LEU A 284 -1.78 -29.76 -3.87
CA LEU A 284 -2.63 -29.27 -4.96
C LEU A 284 -3.13 -27.84 -4.66
N PHE A 285 -3.69 -27.61 -3.48
CA PHE A 285 -4.27 -26.32 -3.13
C PHE A 285 -3.20 -25.22 -3.05
N ARG A 286 -2.02 -25.53 -2.50
CA ARG A 286 -0.86 -24.63 -2.51
C ARG A 286 -0.40 -24.29 -3.93
N THR A 287 -0.34 -25.30 -4.81
CA THR A 287 0.09 -25.13 -6.20
C THR A 287 -0.91 -24.31 -7.01
N VAL A 288 -2.21 -24.62 -6.91
CA VAL A 288 -3.28 -23.84 -7.55
C VAL A 288 -3.18 -22.38 -7.11
N ARG A 289 -3.07 -22.10 -5.81
CA ARG A 289 -2.91 -20.74 -5.29
C ARG A 289 -1.71 -20.02 -5.89
N GLY A 290 -0.56 -20.70 -5.96
CA GLY A 290 0.66 -20.16 -6.55
C GLY A 290 0.51 -19.85 -8.04
N MET A 291 -0.01 -20.80 -8.81
CA MET A 291 -0.21 -20.67 -10.25
C MET A 291 -1.19 -19.55 -10.59
N MET A 292 -2.20 -19.32 -9.75
CA MET A 292 -3.14 -18.21 -9.96
C MET A 292 -2.51 -16.83 -9.81
N TYR A 293 -1.29 -16.70 -9.28
CA TYR A 293 -0.57 -15.42 -9.32
C TYR A 293 -0.18 -15.01 -10.74
N TYR A 294 0.10 -15.95 -11.66
CA TYR A 294 0.35 -15.62 -13.07
C TYR A 294 -0.87 -14.96 -13.70
N TYR A 295 -2.05 -15.55 -13.51
CA TYR A 295 -3.30 -14.96 -13.98
C TYR A 295 -3.55 -13.56 -13.38
N ARG A 296 -3.35 -13.40 -12.07
CA ARG A 296 -3.53 -12.10 -11.39
C ARG A 296 -2.53 -11.05 -11.89
N ALA A 297 -1.27 -11.43 -12.11
CA ALA A 297 -0.22 -10.55 -12.62
C ALA A 297 -0.51 -10.13 -14.07
N LEU A 298 -0.88 -11.06 -14.95
CA LEU A 298 -1.25 -10.77 -16.33
C LEU A 298 -2.49 -9.87 -16.41
N LYS A 299 -3.48 -10.10 -15.53
CA LYS A 299 -4.66 -9.25 -15.45
C LYS A 299 -4.32 -7.81 -15.00
N MET A 300 -3.41 -7.66 -14.04
CA MET A 300 -2.90 -6.35 -13.63
C MET A 300 -2.12 -5.68 -14.76
N LEU A 301 -1.26 -6.42 -15.45
CA LEU A 301 -0.48 -5.87 -16.56
C LEU A 301 -1.38 -5.43 -17.72
N ALA A 302 -2.41 -6.21 -18.06
CA ALA A 302 -3.39 -5.85 -19.09
C ALA A 302 -4.19 -4.59 -18.72
N PHE A 303 -4.48 -4.38 -17.43
CA PHE A 303 -5.04 -3.12 -16.96
C PHE A 303 -4.07 -1.97 -17.21
N LEU A 304 -2.81 -2.09 -16.76
CA LEU A 304 -1.78 -1.06 -16.92
C LEU A 304 -1.48 -0.73 -18.39
N ASP A 305 -1.55 -1.70 -19.30
CA ASP A 305 -1.36 -1.50 -20.75
C ASP A 305 -2.45 -0.60 -21.38
N SER A 306 -3.64 -0.54 -20.77
CA SER A 306 -4.81 0.16 -21.30
C SER A 306 -5.28 1.33 -20.42
N ALA A 307 -4.74 1.47 -19.21
CA ALA A 307 -5.14 2.49 -18.25
C ALA A 307 -4.54 3.86 -18.62
N SER A 308 -5.37 4.90 -18.61
CA SER A 308 -4.88 6.27 -18.65
C SER A 308 -4.23 6.66 -17.32
N GLU A 309 -3.44 7.75 -17.31
CA GLU A 309 -2.90 8.29 -16.04
C GLU A 309 -4.00 8.62 -15.02
N MET A 310 -5.20 8.97 -15.48
CA MET A 310 -6.36 9.20 -14.62
C MET A 310 -6.90 7.90 -14.03
N ASP A 311 -7.05 6.84 -14.83
CA ASP A 311 -7.47 5.51 -14.36
C ASP A 311 -6.48 4.96 -13.32
N ILE A 312 -5.17 5.16 -13.52
CA ILE A 312 -4.13 4.75 -12.57
C ILE A 312 -4.26 5.53 -11.25
N ARG A 313 -4.47 6.85 -11.31
CA ARG A 313 -4.64 7.69 -10.11
C ARG A 313 -5.92 7.35 -9.34
N GLU A 314 -7.00 7.03 -10.03
CA GLU A 314 -8.26 6.58 -9.42
C GLU A 314 -8.09 5.19 -8.79
N GLY A 315 -7.42 4.26 -9.47
CA GLY A 315 -7.09 2.95 -8.90
C GLY A 315 -6.23 3.01 -7.64
N ILE A 316 -5.28 3.95 -7.58
CA ILE A 316 -4.48 4.21 -6.37
C ILE A 316 -5.34 4.80 -5.25
N ARG A 317 -6.35 5.63 -5.56
CA ARG A 317 -7.30 6.15 -4.55
C ARG A 317 -8.09 5.02 -3.92
N GLU A 318 -8.65 4.12 -4.72
CA GLU A 318 -9.43 2.97 -4.22
C GLU A 318 -8.58 1.97 -3.42
N LEU A 319 -7.30 1.81 -3.78
CA LEU A 319 -6.35 1.02 -2.99
C LEU A 319 -5.97 1.70 -1.66
N GLY A 320 -5.88 3.04 -1.65
CA GLY A 320 -5.58 3.84 -0.47
C GLY A 320 -6.68 3.80 0.60
N PHE A 321 -7.96 3.72 0.19
CA PHE A 321 -9.08 3.57 1.13
C PHE A 321 -9.04 2.27 1.94
N VAL A 322 -8.37 1.22 1.45
CA VAL A 322 -8.15 -0.04 2.21
C VAL A 322 -7.04 0.11 3.26
N GLY A 323 -6.15 1.10 3.10
CA GLY A 323 -5.09 1.43 4.06
C GLY A 323 -5.52 2.37 5.18
N GLU A 324 -6.57 3.17 4.97
CA GLU A 324 -7.05 4.17 5.95
C GLU A 324 -8.00 3.60 7.03
N ASP A 325 -8.49 2.37 6.87
CA ASP A 325 -9.24 1.67 7.93
C ASP A 325 -8.30 1.09 9.03
N PHE A 326 -7.00 1.38 8.95
CA PHE A 326 -5.99 1.08 9.96
C PHE A 326 -5.54 2.35 10.71
N GLY A 327 -6.44 3.01 11.45
CA GLY A 327 -6.06 3.86 12.58
C GLY A 327 -6.96 5.06 12.94
N LEU A 328 -7.73 4.88 14.02
CA LEU A 328 -8.17 5.87 15.03
C LEU A 328 -9.22 6.95 14.65
N ASP A 329 -10.51 6.60 14.59
CA ASP A 329 -11.54 7.02 15.56
C ASP A 329 -12.94 6.54 15.12
N GLY A 330 -13.82 6.38 16.09
CA GLY A 330 -15.08 5.64 15.95
C GLY A 330 -16.24 6.36 15.24
N PHE A 331 -17.24 5.52 14.97
CA PHE A 331 -18.67 5.77 14.75
C PHE A 331 -19.24 5.87 13.32
N ASN A 332 -20.11 4.88 13.07
CA ASN A 332 -21.32 4.91 12.25
C ASN A 332 -21.18 5.00 10.73
N SER A 333 -21.17 3.82 10.08
CA SER A 333 -22.10 3.59 8.98
C SER A 333 -22.51 2.12 8.91
N LYS A 334 -23.83 1.88 9.00
CA LYS A 334 -24.47 0.59 8.80
C LYS A 334 -24.40 0.23 7.31
N VAL A 335 -23.44 -0.61 6.92
CA VAL A 335 -23.59 -1.45 5.73
C VAL A 335 -23.03 -2.82 6.06
N SER A 336 -23.91 -3.78 6.28
CA SER A 336 -23.56 -5.18 6.49
C SER A 336 -22.92 -5.77 5.21
N PRO A 337 -21.70 -6.32 5.24
CA PRO A 337 -21.20 -7.18 4.18
C PRO A 337 -21.18 -8.63 4.67
N SER A 338 -22.07 -9.45 4.14
CA SER A 338 -22.03 -10.90 4.32
C SER A 338 -20.70 -11.49 3.82
N SER A 339 -20.10 -12.33 4.67
CA SER A 339 -19.08 -13.35 4.35
C SER A 339 -18.02 -12.99 3.30
N ARG A 340 -17.13 -12.04 3.65
CA ARG A 340 -15.88 -11.80 2.90
C ARG A 340 -14.75 -12.63 3.50
N SER A 341 -14.34 -13.71 2.83
CA SER A 341 -13.09 -14.42 3.12
C SER A 341 -11.97 -13.94 2.18
N LEU A 342 -10.75 -13.76 2.74
CA LEU A 342 -9.43 -13.70 2.07
C LEU A 342 -9.24 -12.77 0.84
N GLY A 343 -10.19 -11.88 0.56
CA GLY A 343 -10.28 -11.18 -0.72
C GLY A 343 -10.11 -9.67 -0.69
N GLY A 344 -9.74 -9.05 0.45
CA GLY A 344 -9.76 -7.59 0.62
C GLY A 344 -9.11 -6.79 -0.52
N VAL A 345 -7.88 -7.16 -0.93
CA VAL A 345 -7.19 -6.51 -2.05
C VAL A 345 -7.79 -6.90 -3.41
N SER A 346 -8.25 -8.15 -3.57
CA SER A 346 -8.82 -8.63 -4.83
C SER A 346 -10.20 -8.06 -5.15
N SER A 347 -10.97 -7.68 -4.13
CA SER A 347 -12.32 -7.12 -4.27
C SER A 347 -12.26 -5.67 -4.75
N SER A 348 -11.36 -4.86 -4.22
CA SER A 348 -11.19 -3.46 -4.67
C SER A 348 -10.56 -3.39 -6.06
N LEU A 349 -9.55 -4.22 -6.35
CA LEU A 349 -9.01 -4.32 -7.71
C LEU A 349 -10.05 -4.79 -8.73
N ASN A 350 -11.06 -5.57 -8.32
CA ASN A 350 -12.12 -6.01 -9.22
C ASN A 350 -13.03 -4.89 -9.74
N LEU A 351 -13.09 -3.74 -9.05
CA LEU A 351 -13.82 -2.55 -9.49
C LEU A 351 -13.09 -1.81 -10.63
N LEU A 352 -11.76 -1.93 -10.69
CA LEU A 352 -10.93 -1.25 -11.69
C LEU A 352 -10.95 -1.90 -13.09
N PHE A 353 -11.29 -3.18 -13.17
CA PHE A 353 -11.20 -3.94 -14.41
C PHE A 353 -12.46 -3.77 -15.28
N LYS A 354 -12.29 -3.18 -16.46
CA LYS A 354 -13.37 -2.91 -17.44
C LYS A 354 -13.83 -4.19 -18.18
N GLY A 355 -13.15 -5.30 -17.96
CA GLY A 355 -13.56 -6.65 -18.37
C GLY A 355 -12.66 -7.26 -19.45
N HIS A 356 -12.09 -6.45 -20.33
CA HIS A 356 -11.16 -6.91 -21.39
C HIS A 356 -9.88 -7.52 -20.80
N GLU A 357 -9.44 -7.06 -19.63
CA GLU A 357 -8.24 -7.55 -18.95
C GLU A 357 -8.41 -9.02 -18.53
N LYS A 358 -9.63 -9.42 -18.18
CA LYS A 358 -9.98 -10.82 -17.86
C LYS A 358 -9.86 -11.71 -19.11
N GLY A 359 -10.34 -11.24 -20.26
CA GLY A 359 -10.25 -11.96 -21.52
C GLY A 359 -8.80 -12.12 -21.97
N ALA A 360 -8.06 -11.01 -22.02
CA ALA A 360 -6.65 -11.01 -22.40
C ALA A 360 -5.82 -11.95 -21.51
N SER A 361 -5.95 -11.86 -20.19
CA SER A 361 -5.22 -12.74 -19.27
C SER A 361 -5.58 -14.23 -19.39
N LEU A 362 -6.86 -14.57 -19.61
CA LEU A 362 -7.27 -15.96 -19.82
C LEU A 362 -6.79 -16.54 -21.16
N MET A 363 -6.63 -15.71 -22.20
CA MET A 363 -6.03 -16.14 -23.46
C MET A 363 -4.52 -16.40 -23.34
N LYS A 364 -3.85 -15.81 -22.34
CA LYS A 364 -2.40 -15.94 -22.16
C LYS A 364 -1.98 -16.99 -21.15
N PHE A 365 -2.82 -17.29 -20.16
CA PHE A 365 -2.45 -18.27 -19.14
C PHE A 365 -3.62 -19.15 -18.74
N ILE A 366 -3.39 -20.47 -18.81
CA ILE A 366 -4.29 -21.49 -18.30
C ILE A 366 -3.48 -22.48 -17.47
N TYR A 367 -3.98 -22.79 -16.28
CA TYR A 367 -3.43 -23.86 -15.44
C TYR A 367 -4.36 -25.08 -15.53
N VAL A 368 -3.81 -26.23 -15.91
CA VAL A 368 -4.58 -27.47 -16.12
C VAL A 368 -4.17 -28.49 -15.08
N VAL A 369 -5.14 -29.00 -14.32
CA VAL A 369 -4.94 -30.13 -13.42
C VAL A 369 -5.51 -31.37 -14.08
N ALA A 370 -4.65 -32.32 -14.44
CA ALA A 370 -5.08 -33.61 -14.97
C ALA A 370 -5.45 -34.53 -13.80
N TYR A 371 -6.75 -34.69 -13.56
CA TYR A 371 -7.31 -35.45 -12.46
C TYR A 371 -8.16 -36.63 -12.96
N GLN A 372 -7.53 -37.78 -13.14
CA GLN A 372 -8.14 -38.93 -13.82
C GLN A 372 -9.42 -39.45 -13.14
N ILE A 373 -9.44 -39.52 -11.81
CA ILE A 373 -10.54 -40.13 -11.06
C ILE A 373 -11.66 -39.15 -10.69
N TYR A 374 -11.56 -37.88 -11.10
CA TYR A 374 -12.54 -36.85 -10.74
C TYR A 374 -13.97 -37.22 -11.16
N GLY A 375 -14.17 -37.76 -12.37
CA GLY A 375 -15.50 -38.13 -12.88
C GLY A 375 -16.18 -39.15 -11.97
N ALA A 376 -15.46 -40.22 -11.64
CA ALA A 376 -15.94 -41.26 -10.73
C ALA A 376 -16.22 -40.74 -9.30
N GLN A 377 -15.42 -39.80 -8.80
CA GLN A 377 -15.65 -39.18 -7.48
C GLN A 377 -16.83 -38.20 -7.48
N LYS A 378 -17.00 -37.46 -8.58
CA LYS A 378 -18.12 -36.54 -8.79
C LYS A 378 -19.44 -37.31 -8.80
N ASP A 379 -19.50 -38.45 -9.46
CA ASP A 379 -20.68 -39.34 -9.45
C ASP A 379 -21.01 -39.86 -8.06
N LYS A 380 -19.98 -40.16 -7.26
CA LYS A 380 -20.13 -40.65 -5.88
C LYS A 380 -20.41 -39.56 -4.85
N LYS A 381 -20.44 -38.28 -5.25
CA LYS A 381 -20.53 -37.12 -4.34
C LYS A 381 -19.44 -37.15 -3.25
N ASP A 382 -18.23 -37.49 -3.65
CA ASP A 382 -17.07 -37.52 -2.76
C ASP A 382 -16.72 -36.09 -2.30
N PRO A 383 -16.42 -35.85 -1.00
CA PRO A 383 -15.91 -34.57 -0.52
C PRO A 383 -14.72 -34.02 -1.32
N TYR A 384 -13.83 -34.88 -1.84
CA TYR A 384 -12.73 -34.45 -2.69
C TYR A 384 -13.21 -33.77 -3.98
N ALA A 385 -14.29 -34.28 -4.59
CA ALA A 385 -14.85 -33.70 -5.80
C ALA A 385 -15.48 -32.32 -5.54
N GLU A 386 -16.06 -32.12 -4.35
CA GLU A 386 -16.61 -30.81 -3.93
C GLU A 386 -15.49 -29.77 -3.76
N GLU A 387 -14.36 -30.15 -3.16
CA GLU A 387 -13.22 -29.25 -2.97
C GLU A 387 -12.56 -28.88 -4.31
N ILE A 388 -12.45 -29.82 -5.25
CA ILE A 388 -12.00 -29.53 -6.61
C ILE A 388 -12.99 -28.61 -7.33
N LEU A 389 -14.29 -28.84 -7.21
CA LEU A 389 -15.30 -27.96 -7.79
C LEU A 389 -15.22 -26.55 -7.21
N TYR A 390 -14.95 -26.43 -5.91
CA TYR A 390 -14.69 -25.15 -5.27
C TYR A 390 -13.48 -24.45 -5.91
N LEU A 391 -12.37 -25.16 -6.13
CA LEU A 391 -11.19 -24.60 -6.79
C LEU A 391 -11.50 -24.11 -8.20
N ILE A 392 -12.24 -24.87 -9.01
CA ILE A 392 -12.64 -24.46 -10.37
C ILE A 392 -13.50 -23.20 -10.32
N LYS A 393 -14.49 -23.13 -9.42
CA LYS A 393 -15.39 -21.97 -9.30
C LYS A 393 -14.66 -20.68 -8.89
N HIS A 394 -13.66 -20.78 -8.02
CA HIS A 394 -12.96 -19.62 -7.48
C HIS A 394 -11.73 -19.20 -8.29
N ASN A 395 -11.25 -20.04 -9.21
CA ASN A 395 -10.04 -19.78 -9.98
C ASN A 395 -10.33 -19.84 -11.50
N LYS A 396 -10.55 -18.68 -12.11
CA LYS A 396 -11.00 -18.58 -13.52
C LYS A 396 -10.03 -19.17 -14.54
N ALA A 397 -8.72 -19.15 -14.27
CA ALA A 397 -7.70 -19.69 -15.15
C ALA A 397 -7.39 -21.18 -14.89
N LEU A 398 -8.05 -21.81 -13.91
CA LEU A 398 -7.92 -23.24 -13.63
C LEU A 398 -8.86 -24.04 -14.54
N ARG A 399 -8.35 -25.13 -15.09
CA ARG A 399 -9.10 -26.18 -15.79
C ARG A 399 -8.76 -27.52 -15.15
N VAL A 400 -9.72 -28.45 -15.18
CA VAL A 400 -9.52 -29.81 -14.65
C VAL A 400 -9.81 -30.77 -15.79
N ALA A 401 -8.76 -31.43 -16.27
CA ALA A 401 -8.88 -32.45 -17.28
C ALA A 401 -9.13 -33.80 -16.61
N TYR A 402 -10.23 -34.48 -16.91
CA TYR A 402 -10.61 -35.73 -16.24
C TYR A 402 -11.29 -36.71 -17.18
N VAL A 403 -11.30 -37.98 -16.76
CA VAL A 403 -11.95 -39.06 -17.50
C VAL A 403 -13.32 -39.33 -16.87
N ASP A 404 -14.35 -39.42 -17.70
CA ASP A 404 -15.69 -39.77 -17.27
C ASP A 404 -16.27 -40.90 -18.12
N LYS A 405 -17.22 -41.65 -17.56
CA LYS A 405 -17.92 -42.74 -18.26
C LYS A 405 -19.33 -42.30 -18.59
N VAL A 406 -19.57 -41.90 -19.84
CA VAL A 406 -20.88 -41.47 -20.30
C VAL A 406 -21.65 -42.67 -20.84
N SER A 407 -22.91 -42.86 -20.43
CA SER A 407 -23.78 -43.90 -20.97
C SER A 407 -24.32 -43.48 -22.33
N VAL A 408 -23.99 -44.22 -23.40
CA VAL A 408 -24.42 -43.94 -24.79
C VAL A 408 -25.55 -44.87 -25.25
N GLY A 409 -25.98 -45.81 -24.40
CA GLY A 409 -27.10 -46.71 -24.68
C GLY A 409 -27.51 -47.53 -23.45
N ARG A 410 -28.36 -48.56 -23.64
CA ARG A 410 -28.84 -49.41 -22.55
C ARG A 410 -27.74 -50.21 -21.84
N ASP A 411 -26.62 -50.52 -22.52
CA ASP A 411 -25.50 -51.28 -21.93
C ASP A 411 -24.09 -50.79 -22.34
N GLU A 412 -23.96 -49.69 -23.10
CA GLU A 412 -22.66 -49.18 -23.56
C GLU A 412 -22.22 -47.93 -22.78
N LYS A 413 -21.01 -48.00 -22.20
CA LYS A 413 -20.35 -46.88 -21.53
C LYS A 413 -19.16 -46.43 -22.35
N GLU A 414 -19.19 -45.20 -22.84
CA GLU A 414 -18.08 -44.58 -23.56
C GLU A 414 -17.19 -43.81 -22.57
N ILE A 415 -15.88 -43.94 -22.72
CA ILE A 415 -14.90 -43.21 -21.91
C ILE A 415 -14.60 -41.89 -22.62
N THR A 416 -15.00 -40.78 -22.02
CA THR A 416 -14.81 -39.44 -22.58
C THR A 416 -13.85 -38.63 -21.73
N LEU A 417 -12.94 -37.90 -22.38
CA LEU A 417 -12.05 -36.94 -21.73
C LEU A 417 -12.74 -35.56 -21.69
N PHE A 418 -12.87 -34.99 -20.50
CA PHE A 418 -13.40 -33.65 -20.25
C PHE A 418 -12.27 -32.70 -19.88
N LEU A 419 -12.39 -31.41 -20.23
CA LEU A 419 -11.40 -30.35 -19.97
C LEU A 419 -12.02 -29.06 -19.42
#